data_AF-A0A831S7W1-F1
#
_entry.id   AF-A0A831S7W1-F1
#
_cell.length_a   1.000
_cell.length_b   1.000
_cell.length_c   1.000
_cell.angle_alpha   90.00
_cell.angle_beta   90.00
_cell.angle_gamma   90.00
#
_symmetry.space_group_name_H-M   'P 1'
#
loop_
_entity.id
_entity.type
_entity.pdbx_description
1 polymer ?
#
loop_
_entity_poly.entity_id
_entity_poly.type
_entity_poly.pdbx_seq_one_letter_code
_entity_poly.pdbx_strand_id
1 'polypeptide(L)'
;MKMALKQKQAILEIEDVYGFRILVSNIGEVYEVLLAIGKFFDGYIDHDYIKTPKTRPDKPHLKNKSLRLLQFIAYVNDIPIEVQITTHKFNKENESLHKGYHLEKYT
;
A
#
# COMPACT_ATOMS: atom_id res chain seq x y z
N MET A 1 22.64 -26.13 -0.81
CA MET A 1 21.43 -26.31 -1.65
C MET A 1 21.21 -25.03 -2.42
N LYS A 2 21.44 -25.05 -3.75
CA LYS A 2 21.38 -23.86 -4.60
C LYS A 2 19.93 -23.71 -5.06
N MET A 3 19.21 -22.68 -4.63
CA MET A 3 17.86 -22.42 -5.14
C MET A 3 17.99 -22.05 -6.62
N ALA A 4 17.62 -22.99 -7.48
CA ALA A 4 17.48 -22.72 -8.90
C ALA A 4 16.28 -21.78 -9.05
N LEU A 5 16.53 -20.52 -9.47
CA LEU A 5 15.48 -19.69 -10.03
C LEU A 5 14.89 -20.47 -11.21
N LYS A 6 13.66 -20.98 -11.05
CA LYS A 6 12.91 -21.52 -12.18
C LYS A 6 12.78 -20.42 -13.22
N GLN A 7 12.93 -20.81 -14.48
CA GLN A 7 12.91 -19.96 -15.66
C GLN A 7 11.87 -18.84 -15.57
N LYS A 8 12.29 -17.63 -15.95
CA LYS A 8 11.45 -16.46 -16.21
C LYS A 8 10.44 -16.78 -17.33
N GLN A 9 9.40 -17.57 -17.06
CA GLN A 9 8.13 -17.33 -17.74
C GLN A 9 7.61 -16.01 -17.19
N ALA A 10 7.26 -15.11 -18.11
CA ALA A 10 7.03 -13.70 -17.89
C ALA A 10 6.12 -13.43 -16.68
N ILE A 11 6.74 -13.13 -15.53
CA ILE A 11 6.07 -12.44 -14.41
C ILE A 11 5.58 -11.04 -14.86
N LEU A 12 5.92 -10.63 -16.09
CA LEU A 12 5.52 -9.42 -16.79
C LEU A 12 4.13 -9.51 -17.44
N GLU A 13 3.48 -10.69 -17.47
CA GLU A 13 2.08 -10.82 -17.93
C GLU A 13 1.05 -10.65 -16.79
N ILE A 14 1.53 -10.38 -15.57
CA ILE A 14 0.67 -9.92 -14.49
C ILE A 14 0.61 -8.40 -14.59
N GLU A 15 -0.39 -7.89 -15.32
CA GLU A 15 -0.71 -6.45 -15.42
C GLU A 15 -1.08 -5.83 -14.06
N ASP A 16 -1.30 -6.67 -13.03
CA ASP A 16 -1.89 -6.29 -11.77
C ASP A 16 -0.88 -6.37 -10.60
N VAL A 17 -0.39 -5.19 -10.23
CA VAL A 17 -0.03 -4.80 -8.85
C VAL A 17 1.23 -5.44 -8.25
N TYR A 18 2.40 -4.92 -8.64
CA TYR A 18 3.54 -4.91 -7.72
C TYR A 18 3.27 -3.84 -6.66
N GLY A 19 2.69 -4.27 -5.54
CA GLY A 19 2.45 -3.44 -4.36
C GLY A 19 3.13 -4.05 -3.15
N PHE A 20 3.93 -3.28 -2.40
CA PHE A 20 4.42 -3.71 -1.09
C PHE A 20 4.01 -2.75 0.00
N ARG A 21 3.74 -3.32 1.18
CA ARG A 21 3.32 -2.56 2.36
C ARG A 21 4.42 -2.58 3.41
N ILE A 22 4.84 -1.39 3.83
CA ILE A 22 5.76 -1.19 4.95
C ILE A 22 4.94 -0.84 6.20
N LEU A 23 5.17 -1.59 7.26
CA LEU A 23 4.57 -1.36 8.56
C LEU A 23 5.58 -0.70 9.50
N VAL A 24 5.19 0.44 10.06
CA VAL A 24 6.01 1.22 10.99
C VAL A 24 5.35 1.34 12.37
N SER A 25 6.10 1.76 13.38
CA SER A 25 5.63 1.84 14.76
C SER A 25 4.76 3.08 14.99
N ASN A 26 5.11 4.20 14.36
CA ASN A 26 4.44 5.48 14.58
C ASN A 26 4.32 6.31 13.27
N ILE A 27 3.59 7.42 13.33
CA ILE A 27 3.32 8.26 12.15
C ILE A 27 4.59 8.99 11.67
N GLY A 28 5.51 9.36 12.55
CA GLY A 28 6.76 10.02 12.15
C GLY A 28 7.58 9.14 11.22
N GLU A 29 7.72 7.85 11.58
CA GLU A 29 8.43 6.85 10.78
C GLU A 29 7.83 6.68 9.37
N VAL A 30 6.54 6.96 9.16
CA VAL A 30 5.92 6.90 7.82
C VAL A 30 6.65 7.85 6.86
N TYR A 31 6.90 9.08 7.30
CA TYR A 31 7.54 10.10 6.48
C TYR A 31 9.05 9.90 6.39
N GLU A 32 9.68 9.33 7.43
CA GLU A 32 11.09 8.94 7.37
C GLU A 32 11.33 7.84 6.33
N VAL A 33 10.46 6.82 6.29
CA VAL A 33 10.50 5.78 5.26
C VAL A 33 10.29 6.36 3.87
N LEU A 34 9.32 7.27 3.69
CA LEU A 34 9.12 7.96 2.42
C LEU A 34 10.39 8.70 1.96
N LEU A 35 11.03 9.45 2.85
CA LEU A 35 12.28 10.16 2.56
C LEU A 35 13.43 9.19 2.23
N ALA A 36 13.49 8.03 2.88
CA ALA A 36 14.49 7.02 2.58
C ALA A 36 14.27 6.42 1.19
N ILE A 37 13.03 6.04 0.86
CA ILE A 37 12.68 5.45 -0.44
C ILE A 37 12.91 6.45 -1.58
N GLY A 38 12.48 7.70 -1.41
CA GLY A 38 12.66 8.76 -2.41
C GLY A 38 14.11 9.14 -2.70
N LYS A 39 15.08 8.67 -1.90
CA LYS A 39 16.53 8.80 -2.22
C LYS A 39 17.02 7.75 -3.21
N PHE A 40 16.34 6.60 -3.30
CA PHE A 40 16.78 5.47 -4.12
C PHE A 40 15.89 5.25 -5.34
N PHE A 41 14.65 5.72 -5.30
CA PHE A 41 13.68 5.52 -6.35
C PHE A 41 13.04 6.85 -6.75
N ASP A 42 12.98 7.11 -8.04
CA ASP A 42 12.15 8.17 -8.60
C ASP A 42 10.67 7.81 -8.39
N GLY A 43 9.83 8.81 -8.15
CA GLY A 43 8.43 8.56 -7.88
C GLY A 43 7.65 9.78 -7.40
N TYR A 44 6.38 9.57 -7.06
CA TYR A 44 5.50 10.62 -6.53
C TYR A 44 4.57 10.08 -5.45
N ILE A 45 4.14 10.97 -4.56
CA ILE A 45 3.09 10.66 -3.59
C ILE A 45 1.76 10.70 -4.33
N ASP A 46 1.11 9.55 -4.43
CA ASP A 46 -0.22 9.44 -5.04
C ASP A 46 -1.29 9.88 -4.05
N HIS A 47 -1.25 9.36 -2.81
CA HIS A 47 -2.19 9.75 -1.75
C HIS A 47 -1.54 9.79 -0.36
N ASP A 48 -1.87 10.81 0.43
CA ASP A 48 -1.51 10.92 1.85
C ASP A 48 -2.77 10.76 2.73
N TYR A 49 -3.24 9.52 2.88
CA TYR A 49 -4.39 9.21 3.73
C TYR A 49 -4.06 9.25 5.23
N ILE A 50 -2.82 9.56 5.61
CA ILE A 50 -2.49 9.91 7.00
C ILE A 50 -3.00 11.32 7.30
N LYS A 51 -2.75 12.29 6.41
CA LYS A 51 -3.25 13.67 6.54
C LYS A 51 -4.72 13.81 6.22
N THR A 52 -5.17 13.16 5.16
CA THR A 52 -6.57 13.21 4.71
C THR A 52 -7.15 11.80 4.68
N PRO A 53 -7.55 11.23 5.84
CA PRO A 53 -8.05 9.86 5.90
C PRO A 53 -9.22 9.64 4.95
N LYS A 54 -9.17 8.55 4.20
CA LYS A 54 -10.27 8.17 3.31
C LYS A 54 -11.37 7.51 4.13
N THR A 55 -12.50 8.20 4.23
CA THR A 55 -13.71 7.73 4.90
C THR A 55 -14.71 7.20 3.87
N ARG A 56 -15.65 6.36 4.32
CA ARG A 56 -16.77 5.85 3.52
C ARG A 56 -18.09 6.25 4.19
N PRO A 57 -18.45 7.55 4.15
CA PRO A 57 -19.67 8.04 4.81
C PRO A 57 -20.94 7.42 4.21
N ASP A 58 -20.86 7.00 2.96
CA ASP A 58 -21.88 6.29 2.19
C ASP A 58 -22.13 4.85 2.65
N LYS A 59 -21.28 4.28 3.52
CA LYS A 59 -21.36 2.88 3.98
C LYS A 59 -21.55 2.76 5.49
N PRO A 60 -22.79 2.63 5.99
CA PRO A 60 -23.10 2.62 7.44
C PRO A 60 -22.39 1.51 8.25
N HIS A 61 -22.13 0.34 7.66
CA HIS A 61 -21.41 -0.76 8.32
C HIS A 61 -19.90 -0.53 8.45
N LEU A 62 -19.36 0.49 7.76
CA LEU A 62 -17.98 0.98 7.90
C LEU A 62 -17.93 2.31 8.66
N LYS A 63 -19.03 2.71 9.33
CA LYS A 63 -19.11 3.94 10.12
C LYS A 63 -17.95 3.99 11.13
N ASN A 64 -17.25 5.13 11.15
CA ASN A 64 -16.04 5.41 11.94
C ASN A 64 -14.76 4.66 11.51
N LYS A 65 -14.79 3.84 10.45
CA LYS A 65 -13.57 3.28 9.88
C LYS A 65 -13.01 4.22 8.81
N SER A 66 -11.69 4.43 8.83
CA SER A 66 -10.98 5.26 7.87
C SER A 66 -9.73 4.56 7.38
N LEU A 67 -9.51 4.54 6.07
CA LEU A 67 -8.25 4.07 5.51
C LEU A 67 -7.17 5.11 5.84
N ARG A 68 -6.08 4.67 6.46
CA ARG A 68 -4.95 5.50 6.87
C ARG A 68 -3.64 4.86 6.44
N LEU A 69 -3.02 5.43 5.42
CA LEU A 69 -1.72 5.02 4.88
C LEU A 69 -1.19 6.13 3.97
N LEU A 70 0.09 6.08 3.65
CA LEU A 70 0.71 6.89 2.59
C LEU A 70 0.95 5.99 1.38
N GLN A 71 0.50 6.41 0.20
CA GLN A 71 0.77 5.76 -1.08
C GLN A 71 1.82 6.54 -1.85
N PHE A 72 2.91 5.88 -2.19
CA PHE A 72 3.97 6.39 -3.03
C PHE A 72 4.14 5.48 -4.24
N ILE A 73 4.14 6.04 -5.45
CA ILE A 73 4.39 5.30 -6.68
C ILE A 73 5.87 5.46 -7.00
N ALA A 74 6.63 4.39 -6.83
CA ALA A 74 8.05 4.32 -7.15
C ALA A 74 8.24 3.72 -8.56
N TYR A 75 9.26 4.15 -9.29
CA TYR A 75 9.63 3.58 -10.58
C TYR A 75 10.92 2.77 -10.47
N VAL A 76 10.88 1.52 -10.94
CA VAL A 76 12.05 0.63 -11.01
C VAL A 76 12.19 0.13 -12.44
N ASN A 77 13.23 0.59 -13.15
CA ASN A 77 13.40 0.33 -14.59
C ASN A 77 12.13 0.68 -15.39
N ASP A 78 11.60 1.88 -15.17
CA ASP A 78 10.36 2.41 -15.77
C ASP A 78 9.06 1.65 -15.43
N ILE A 79 9.13 0.65 -14.55
CA ILE A 79 7.96 -0.09 -14.07
C ILE A 79 7.44 0.57 -12.79
N PRO A 80 6.16 1.01 -12.74
CA PRO A 80 5.58 1.57 -11.53
C PRO A 80 5.30 0.48 -10.49
N ILE A 81 5.65 0.79 -9.24
CA ILE A 81 5.45 -0.06 -8.07
C ILE A 81 4.76 0.76 -6.99
N GLU A 82 3.65 0.25 -6.46
CA GLU A 82 2.93 0.91 -5.37
C GLU A 82 3.59 0.58 -4.03
N VAL A 83 3.98 1.62 -3.30
CA VAL A 83 4.49 1.54 -1.94
C VAL A 83 3.46 2.08 -0.98
N GLN A 84 2.92 1.21 -0.14
CA GLN A 84 2.00 1.60 0.94
C GLN A 84 2.76 1.65 2.26
N ILE A 85 2.79 2.80 2.93
CA ILE A 85 3.43 2.96 4.24
C ILE A 85 2.36 3.25 5.28
N THR A 86 2.28 2.45 6.34
CA THR A 86 1.27 2.64 7.39
C THR A 86 1.77 2.16 8.74
N THR A 87 1.12 2.58 9.83
CA THR A 87 1.48 2.08 11.15
C THR A 87 0.89 0.69 11.39
N HIS A 88 1.47 -0.10 12.29
CA HIS A 88 0.87 -1.37 12.73
C HIS A 88 -0.58 -1.19 13.23
N LYS A 89 -0.86 -0.09 13.93
CA LYS A 89 -2.22 0.25 14.40
C LYS A 89 -3.16 0.48 13.22
N PHE A 90 -2.80 1.38 12.31
CA PHE A 90 -3.62 1.70 11.14
C PHE A 90 -3.77 0.51 10.19
N ASN A 91 -2.75 -0.34 10.04
CA ASN A 91 -2.88 -1.55 9.25
C ASN A 91 -4.00 -2.48 9.77
N LYS A 92 -4.11 -2.66 11.10
CA LYS A 92 -5.20 -3.47 11.68
C LYS A 92 -6.58 -2.88 11.35
N GLU A 93 -6.69 -1.55 11.35
CA GLU A 93 -7.92 -0.83 10.99
C GLU A 93 -8.21 -0.96 9.47
N ASN A 94 -7.18 -0.79 8.64
CA ASN A 94 -7.26 -0.90 7.18
C ASN A 94 -7.66 -2.31 6.74
N GLU A 95 -7.10 -3.37 7.34
CA GLU A 95 -7.47 -4.76 7.04
C GLU A 95 -8.93 -5.05 7.35
N SER A 96 -9.48 -4.44 8.41
CA SER A 96 -10.91 -4.54 8.72
C SER A 96 -11.79 -3.88 7.65
N LEU A 97 -11.30 -2.79 7.01
CA LEU A 97 -11.96 -2.15 5.87
C LEU A 97 -11.86 -2.99 4.60
N HIS A 98 -10.67 -3.54 4.32
CA HIS A 98 -10.42 -4.37 3.14
C HIS A 98 -11.32 -5.59 3.12
N LYS A 99 -11.47 -6.30 4.25
CA LYS A 99 -12.38 -7.44 4.35
C LYS A 99 -13.82 -7.09 4.00
N GLY A 100 -14.31 -5.93 4.49
CA GLY A 100 -15.65 -5.45 4.15
C GLY A 100 -15.81 -5.15 2.66
N TYR A 101 -14.84 -4.44 2.07
CA TYR A 101 -14.85 -4.13 0.64
C TYR A 101 -14.83 -5.37 -0.26
N HIS A 102 -14.00 -6.38 0.09
CA HIS A 102 -13.95 -7.62 -0.70
C HIS A 102 -15.25 -8.40 -0.64
N LEU A 103 -15.90 -8.49 0.52
CA LEU A 103 -17.22 -9.09 0.63
C LEU A 103 -18.24 -8.37 -0.27
N GLU A 104 -18.27 -7.04 -0.30
CA GLU A 104 -19.25 -6.33 -1.13
C GLU A 104 -18.97 -6.41 -2.65
N LYS A 105 -17.71 -6.50 -3.07
CA LYS A 105 -17.35 -6.49 -4.49
C LYS A 105 -17.47 -7.87 -5.14
N TYR A 106 -17.28 -8.94 -4.35
CA TYR A 106 -17.16 -10.31 -4.85
C TYR A 106 -18.27 -11.24 -4.36
N THR A 107 -19.31 -10.70 -3.71
CA THR A 107 -20.55 -11.42 -3.37
C THR A 107 -21.74 -10.64 -3.92
#